data_AF-A0AAE8M679-F1
#
_entry.id   AF-A0AAE8M679-F1
#
_cell.length_a   1.000
_cell.length_b   1.000
_cell.length_c   1.000
_cell.angle_alpha   90.00
_cell.angle_beta   90.00
_cell.angle_gamma   90.00
#
_symmetry.space_group_name_H-M   'P 1'
#
loop_
_entity.id
_entity.type
_entity.pdbx_description
1 polymer ?
#
loop_
_entity_poly.entity_id
_entity_poly.type
_entity_poly.pdbx_seq_one_letter_code
_entity_poly.pdbx_strand_id
1 'polypeptide(L)'
;MSTTLKDHNVPLSLPDGLSREQLTSFKPFNNWVDTLTNSLRLQSDESHPFHKDPYALRSVTIQSFDHFGGNRLGFVKLTATVSNDAGETLPAAALLRGPSVAMLFMLIPDDVPPESDERYVVLTVQPRVPAGSLSFVELPAGMVDDAGSFKGAAAQEIQEELGVTIHEDELTNLSELAVPEDSGKEGIAQAMFPSAGGCDEYITIFSHEKRLPRDQIKEWSGRLTGLRAHGEKITLKVVPMRDAWREGARDAKCLAALALWRGLKDEKKLP
;
A
#
# COMPACT_ATOMS: atom_id res chain seq x y z
N MET A 1 16.13 -6.93 25.17
CA MET A 1 15.54 -7.90 26.13
C MET A 1 14.95 -9.10 25.38
N SER A 2 14.98 -10.31 25.95
CA SER A 2 14.36 -11.53 25.36
C SER A 2 12.99 -11.79 25.99
N THR A 3 11.98 -12.04 25.16
CA THR A 3 10.59 -12.35 25.55
C THR A 3 9.99 -13.37 24.56
N THR A 4 8.70 -13.74 24.68
CA THR A 4 8.06 -14.77 23.83
C THR A 4 6.73 -14.27 23.26
N LEU A 5 6.52 -14.26 21.94
CA LEU A 5 5.22 -13.98 21.33
C LEU A 5 4.19 -14.96 21.89
N LYS A 6 3.30 -14.48 22.77
CA LYS A 6 2.51 -15.34 23.67
C LYS A 6 1.59 -16.27 22.90
N ASP A 7 1.07 -15.79 21.77
CA ASP A 7 0.11 -16.53 20.95
C ASP A 7 0.77 -17.58 20.05
N HIS A 8 2.11 -17.58 19.92
CA HIS A 8 2.85 -18.45 19.00
C HIS A 8 4.00 -19.23 19.63
N ASN A 9 4.31 -18.98 20.92
CA ASN A 9 5.47 -19.54 21.61
C ASN A 9 6.81 -19.32 20.87
N VAL A 10 6.94 -18.18 20.17
CA VAL A 10 8.13 -17.82 19.39
C VAL A 10 9.01 -16.84 20.19
N PRO A 11 10.31 -17.13 20.39
CA PRO A 11 11.27 -16.20 20.96
C PRO A 11 11.31 -14.85 20.23
N LEU A 12 11.28 -13.76 20.99
CA LEU A 12 11.27 -12.38 20.52
C LEU A 12 12.34 -11.57 21.22
N SER A 13 13.26 -11.00 20.45
CA SER A 13 14.28 -10.08 20.93
C SER A 13 13.93 -8.64 20.59
N LEU A 14 13.94 -7.75 21.58
CA LEU A 14 13.66 -6.32 21.43
C LEU A 14 14.92 -5.48 21.68
N PRO A 15 15.15 -4.40 20.89
CA PRO A 15 16.19 -3.42 21.15
C PRO A 15 15.84 -2.58 22.38
N ASP A 16 16.82 -1.85 22.91
CA ASP A 16 16.58 -0.92 24.01
C ASP A 16 15.63 0.20 23.58
N GLY A 17 14.74 0.61 24.48
CA GLY A 17 13.77 1.68 24.23
C GLY A 17 12.46 1.27 23.54
N LEU A 18 12.31 0.00 23.15
CA LEU A 18 11.04 -0.54 22.65
C LEU A 18 10.44 -1.51 23.65
N SER A 19 9.27 -1.16 24.20
CA SER A 19 8.52 -2.06 25.06
C SER A 19 7.73 -3.10 24.25
N ARG A 20 7.41 -4.22 24.89
CA ARG A 20 6.53 -5.25 24.30
C ARG A 20 5.16 -4.66 23.97
N GLU A 21 4.61 -3.88 24.89
CA GLU A 21 3.29 -3.28 24.78
C GLU A 21 3.21 -2.37 23.55
N GLN A 22 4.24 -1.54 23.34
CA GLN A 22 4.37 -0.71 22.15
C GLN A 22 4.38 -1.54 20.87
N LEU A 23 5.20 -2.61 20.82
CA LEU A 23 5.26 -3.49 19.66
C LEU A 23 3.92 -4.22 19.40
N THR A 24 3.27 -4.73 20.45
CA THR A 24 1.98 -5.42 20.32
C THR A 24 0.82 -4.47 20.01
N SER A 25 0.97 -3.18 20.26
CA SER A 25 0.00 -2.16 19.80
C SER A 25 0.19 -1.77 18.33
N PHE A 26 1.34 -2.13 17.74
CA PHE A 26 1.67 -1.80 16.36
C PHE A 26 1.11 -2.86 15.42
N LYS A 27 -0.07 -2.56 14.84
CA LYS A 27 -0.81 -3.45 13.95
C LYS A 27 0.02 -4.10 12.83
N PRO A 28 0.94 -3.40 12.14
CA PRO A 28 1.75 -4.02 11.10
C PRO A 28 2.56 -5.23 11.60
N PHE A 29 3.08 -5.17 12.83
CA PHE A 29 3.78 -6.31 13.43
C PHE A 29 2.84 -7.50 13.70
N ASN A 30 1.67 -7.25 14.30
CA ASN A 30 0.71 -8.31 14.58
C ASN A 30 0.22 -8.97 13.28
N ASN A 31 -0.17 -8.16 12.29
CA ASN A 31 -0.60 -8.65 10.98
C ASN A 31 0.48 -9.51 10.32
N TRP A 32 1.74 -9.06 10.32
CA TRP A 32 2.84 -9.82 9.74
C TRP A 32 3.04 -11.17 10.43
N VAL A 33 2.99 -11.21 11.77
CA VAL A 33 3.11 -12.47 12.53
C VAL A 33 1.93 -13.40 12.26
N ASP A 34 0.70 -12.88 12.26
CA ASP A 34 -0.52 -13.66 12.06
C ASP A 34 -0.57 -14.27 10.65
N THR A 35 -0.31 -13.47 9.63
CA THR A 35 -0.30 -13.91 8.24
C THR A 35 0.81 -14.92 7.98
N LEU A 36 2.04 -14.68 8.47
CA LEU A 36 3.14 -15.63 8.32
C LEU A 36 2.82 -16.95 9.04
N THR A 37 2.29 -16.89 10.26
CA THR A 37 1.94 -18.10 11.01
C THR A 37 0.83 -18.89 10.32
N ASN A 38 -0.17 -18.22 9.76
CA ASN A 38 -1.21 -18.88 8.98
C ASN A 38 -0.61 -19.56 7.74
N SER A 39 0.23 -18.86 6.97
CA SER A 39 0.91 -19.44 5.80
C SER A 39 1.75 -20.67 6.17
N LEU A 40 2.53 -20.60 7.25
CA LEU A 40 3.31 -21.73 7.74
C LEU A 40 2.41 -22.91 8.15
N ARG A 41 1.24 -22.65 8.74
CA ARG A 41 0.28 -23.70 9.12
C ARG A 41 -0.28 -24.44 7.91
N LEU A 42 -0.43 -23.78 6.76
CA LEU A 42 -0.97 -24.41 5.54
C LEU A 42 -0.09 -25.57 5.01
N GLN A 43 1.17 -25.65 5.44
CA GLN A 43 2.05 -26.78 5.15
C GLN A 43 1.53 -28.13 5.70
N SER A 44 0.54 -28.12 6.60
CA SER A 44 -0.12 -29.35 7.06
C SER A 44 -0.94 -30.05 5.96
N ASP A 45 -1.30 -29.34 4.89
CA ASP A 45 -1.99 -29.89 3.73
C ASP A 45 -0.99 -30.73 2.90
N GLU A 46 -1.33 -31.99 2.60
CA GLU A 46 -0.45 -32.92 1.84
C GLU A 46 -0.08 -32.40 0.45
N SER A 47 -0.91 -31.52 -0.13
CA SER A 47 -0.66 -30.91 -1.43
C SER A 47 0.31 -29.72 -1.36
N HIS A 48 0.63 -29.22 -0.15
CA HIS A 48 1.49 -28.07 0.01
C HIS A 48 2.94 -28.39 -0.42
N PRO A 49 3.63 -27.51 -1.19
CA PRO A 49 4.98 -27.79 -1.69
C PRO A 49 6.02 -28.15 -0.60
N PHE A 50 5.86 -27.59 0.60
CA PHE A 50 6.72 -27.81 1.76
C PHE A 50 6.16 -28.82 2.79
N HIS A 51 5.11 -29.58 2.46
CA HIS A 51 4.48 -30.52 3.40
C HIS A 51 5.47 -31.55 3.99
N LYS A 52 6.35 -32.07 3.15
CA LYS A 52 7.31 -33.11 3.52
C LYS A 52 8.30 -32.65 4.60
N ASP A 53 8.77 -31.41 4.49
CA ASP A 53 9.80 -30.82 5.36
C ASP A 53 9.38 -29.37 5.74
N PRO A 54 8.39 -29.21 6.63
CA PRO A 54 7.72 -27.93 6.85
C PRO A 54 8.63 -26.92 7.56
N TYR A 55 8.54 -25.68 7.12
CA TYR A 55 9.18 -24.54 7.77
C TYR A 55 8.42 -24.11 9.01
N ALA A 56 9.14 -23.60 10.00
CA ALA A 56 8.56 -22.95 11.16
C ALA A 56 9.30 -21.65 11.50
N LEU A 57 8.55 -20.71 12.07
CA LEU A 57 9.10 -19.48 12.64
C LEU A 57 9.77 -19.81 13.98
N ARG A 58 11.10 -19.75 14.03
CA ARG A 58 11.92 -20.14 15.19
C ARG A 58 12.23 -18.97 16.12
N SER A 59 12.35 -17.76 15.60
CA SER A 59 12.58 -16.56 16.40
C SER A 59 12.33 -15.29 15.60
N VAL A 60 12.08 -14.18 16.29
CA VAL A 60 12.00 -12.84 15.73
C VAL A 60 12.93 -11.91 16.50
N THR A 61 13.68 -11.08 15.79
CA THR A 61 14.53 -10.03 16.37
C THR A 61 14.17 -8.71 15.75
N ILE A 62 13.71 -7.78 16.59
CA ILE A 62 13.55 -6.39 16.18
C ILE A 62 14.94 -5.74 16.21
N GLN A 63 15.35 -5.15 15.08
CA GLN A 63 16.68 -4.57 14.91
C GLN A 63 16.67 -3.06 15.22
N SER A 64 15.65 -2.35 14.73
CA SER A 64 15.49 -0.92 14.92
C SER A 64 14.03 -0.51 14.76
N PHE A 65 13.71 0.70 15.21
CA PHE A 65 12.37 1.28 15.10
C PHE A 65 12.43 2.80 15.06
N ASP A 66 11.39 3.41 14.51
CA ASP A 66 11.18 4.85 14.49
C ASP A 66 9.93 5.22 15.28
N HIS A 67 9.97 6.37 15.94
CA HIS A 67 8.78 7.01 16.51
C HIS A 67 8.38 8.20 15.67
N PHE A 68 7.09 8.32 15.39
CA PHE A 68 6.49 9.51 14.79
C PHE A 68 5.88 10.40 15.89
N GLY A 69 5.26 11.51 15.49
CA GLY A 69 4.66 12.48 16.40
C GLY A 69 3.80 11.81 17.49
N GLY A 70 3.87 12.35 18.71
CA GLY A 70 3.17 11.78 19.86
C GLY A 70 3.77 10.47 20.38
N ASN A 71 5.03 10.15 20.05
CA ASN A 71 5.73 8.92 20.44
C ASN A 71 5.06 7.63 19.94
N ARG A 72 4.30 7.73 18.83
CA ARG A 72 3.65 6.60 18.18
C ARG A 72 4.69 5.78 17.42
N LEU A 73 4.68 4.46 17.56
CA LEU A 73 5.55 3.57 16.80
C LEU A 73 5.21 3.67 15.30
N GLY A 74 6.21 3.96 14.48
CA GLY A 74 6.07 4.24 13.05
C GLY A 74 6.58 3.10 12.19
N PHE A 75 7.90 2.96 12.09
CA PHE A 75 8.56 1.90 11.33
C PHE A 75 9.26 0.92 12.25
N VAL A 76 9.27 -0.36 11.88
CA VAL A 76 9.97 -1.42 12.62
C VAL A 76 10.77 -2.27 11.65
N LYS A 77 12.10 -2.32 11.82
CA LYS A 77 12.96 -3.25 11.09
C LYS A 77 13.15 -4.52 11.89
N LEU A 78 12.95 -5.68 11.27
CA LEU A 78 13.16 -6.97 11.91
C LEU A 78 13.91 -7.98 11.02
N THR A 79 14.42 -9.01 11.68
CA THR A 79 14.83 -10.28 11.09
C THR A 79 14.15 -11.42 11.82
N ALA A 80 13.72 -12.44 11.11
CA ALA A 80 13.21 -13.68 11.67
C ALA A 80 14.05 -14.88 11.24
N THR A 81 14.05 -15.92 12.07
CA THR A 81 14.60 -17.23 11.70
C THR A 81 13.43 -18.10 11.27
N VAL A 82 13.38 -18.43 9.99
CA VAL A 82 12.39 -19.38 9.44
C VAL A 82 13.15 -20.57 8.89
N SER A 83 12.94 -21.74 9.48
CA SER A 83 13.69 -22.95 9.12
C SER A 83 12.87 -24.24 9.27
N ASN A 84 13.18 -25.24 8.46
CA ASN A 84 12.68 -26.60 8.64
C ASN A 84 13.62 -27.43 9.54
N ASP A 85 13.24 -28.67 9.84
CA ASP A 85 14.01 -29.57 10.69
C ASP A 85 15.23 -30.17 9.98
N ALA A 86 15.30 -30.07 8.64
CA ALA A 86 16.48 -30.42 7.86
C ALA A 86 17.58 -29.34 7.90
N GLY A 87 17.30 -28.17 8.50
CA GLY A 87 18.25 -27.07 8.66
C GLY A 87 18.26 -26.06 7.50
N GLU A 88 17.33 -26.19 6.54
CA GLU A 88 17.16 -25.18 5.49
C GLU A 88 16.51 -23.92 6.07
N THR A 89 16.85 -22.76 5.51
CA THR A 89 16.38 -21.45 6.01
C THR A 89 15.82 -20.58 4.90
N LEU A 90 14.83 -19.76 5.24
CA LEU A 90 14.27 -18.74 4.35
C LEU A 90 14.75 -17.34 4.76
N PRO A 91 15.10 -16.46 3.80
CA PRO A 91 15.35 -15.05 4.10
C PRO A 91 14.11 -14.38 4.70
N ALA A 92 14.23 -13.80 5.89
CA ALA A 92 13.10 -13.18 6.58
C ALA A 92 13.49 -11.86 7.25
N ALA A 93 14.13 -10.97 6.50
CA ALA A 93 14.37 -9.59 6.92
C ALA A 93 13.30 -8.66 6.33
N ALA A 94 12.61 -7.90 7.18
CA ALA A 94 11.47 -7.07 6.75
C ALA A 94 11.50 -5.67 7.41
N LEU A 95 11.15 -4.65 6.64
CA LEU A 95 10.72 -3.35 7.15
C LEU A 95 9.20 -3.36 7.27
N LEU A 96 8.70 -3.25 8.50
CA LEU A 96 7.29 -3.12 8.78
C LEU A 96 6.91 -1.64 8.81
N ARG A 97 6.02 -1.25 7.91
CA ARG A 97 5.44 0.10 7.82
C ARG A 97 3.92 0.09 7.72
N GLY A 98 3.31 -1.07 7.45
CA GLY A 98 1.88 -1.21 7.32
C GLY A 98 1.32 -0.81 5.95
N PRO A 99 -0.01 -0.91 5.80
CA PRO A 99 -0.68 -0.69 4.54
C PRO A 99 -0.82 0.77 4.14
N SER A 100 -0.97 0.98 2.84
CA SER A 100 -1.26 2.29 2.25
C SER A 100 -2.36 2.16 1.18
N VAL A 101 -2.81 3.32 0.70
CA VAL A 101 -3.76 3.44 -0.39
C VAL A 101 -3.16 4.27 -1.52
N ALA A 102 -3.61 4.01 -2.74
CA ALA A 102 -3.28 4.82 -3.91
C ALA A 102 -4.54 5.17 -4.68
N MET A 103 -4.54 6.33 -5.32
CA MET A 103 -5.69 6.83 -6.06
C MET A 103 -5.37 7.07 -7.54
N LEU A 104 -6.04 6.33 -8.40
CA LEU A 104 -6.17 6.67 -9.82
C LEU A 104 -7.30 7.69 -9.99
N PHE A 105 -6.99 8.96 -9.76
CA PHE A 105 -7.93 10.05 -9.95
C PHE A 105 -7.90 10.56 -11.39
N MET A 106 -9.03 10.42 -12.09
CA MET A 106 -9.16 10.74 -13.50
C MET A 106 -10.13 11.89 -13.72
N LEU A 107 -9.75 12.81 -14.61
CA LEU A 107 -10.58 13.92 -15.06
C LEU A 107 -11.10 13.64 -16.46
N ILE A 108 -12.38 13.87 -16.66
CA ILE A 108 -13.06 13.75 -17.95
C ILE A 108 -13.59 15.13 -18.33
N PRO A 109 -13.33 15.64 -19.55
CA PRO A 109 -13.98 16.86 -20.01
C PRO A 109 -15.51 16.72 -19.96
N ASP A 110 -16.21 17.70 -19.41
CA ASP A 110 -17.68 17.67 -19.34
C ASP A 110 -18.35 17.83 -20.71
N ASP A 111 -17.63 18.34 -21.70
CA ASP A 111 -18.08 18.54 -23.08
C ASP A 111 -17.98 17.30 -23.99
N VAL A 112 -17.38 16.19 -23.51
CA VAL A 112 -17.36 14.93 -24.27
C VAL A 112 -18.53 14.02 -23.91
N PRO A 113 -19.03 13.20 -24.85
CA PRO A 113 -20.08 12.22 -24.56
C PRO A 113 -19.68 11.22 -23.45
N PRO A 114 -20.64 10.60 -22.74
CA PRO A 114 -20.38 9.58 -21.70
C PRO A 114 -19.47 8.43 -22.15
N GLU A 115 -19.62 7.99 -23.40
CA GLU A 115 -18.86 6.91 -24.03
C GLU A 115 -17.45 7.31 -24.48
N SER A 116 -17.06 8.57 -24.32
CA SER A 116 -15.72 9.02 -24.68
C SER A 116 -14.64 8.33 -23.85
N ASP A 117 -13.55 7.95 -24.53
CA ASP A 117 -12.35 7.43 -23.89
C ASP A 117 -11.42 8.53 -23.35
N GLU A 118 -11.73 9.81 -23.61
CA GLU A 118 -10.89 10.93 -23.19
C GLU A 118 -10.85 11.07 -21.66
N ARG A 119 -9.67 10.82 -21.09
CA ARG A 119 -9.36 10.90 -19.66
C ARG A 119 -7.99 11.54 -19.44
N TYR A 120 -7.85 12.27 -18.35
CA TYR A 120 -6.59 12.80 -17.86
C TYR A 120 -6.32 12.26 -16.46
N VAL A 121 -5.12 11.76 -16.21
CA VAL A 121 -4.71 11.26 -14.89
C VAL A 121 -4.07 12.39 -14.12
N VAL A 122 -4.48 12.55 -12.87
CA VAL A 122 -3.83 13.46 -11.92
C VAL A 122 -2.73 12.72 -11.19
N LEU A 123 -1.50 13.19 -11.37
CA LEU A 123 -0.30 12.75 -10.67
C LEU A 123 0.14 13.84 -9.68
N THR A 124 0.91 13.45 -8.69
CA THR A 124 1.63 14.37 -7.81
C THR A 124 3.12 14.37 -8.14
N VAL A 125 3.77 15.51 -7.90
CA VAL A 125 5.21 15.68 -7.93
C VAL A 125 5.66 16.09 -6.54
N GLN A 126 6.37 15.19 -5.86
CA GLN A 126 6.74 15.40 -4.47
C GLN A 126 8.10 14.79 -4.09
N PRO A 127 8.71 15.22 -2.98
CA PRO A 127 9.93 14.58 -2.46
C PRO A 127 9.66 13.16 -1.98
N ARG A 128 10.46 12.22 -2.47
CA ARG A 128 10.59 10.87 -1.93
C ARG A 128 12.05 10.66 -1.55
N VAL A 129 12.39 11.11 -0.34
CA VAL A 129 13.74 11.00 0.23
C VAL A 129 14.25 9.55 0.24
N PRO A 130 13.45 8.52 0.58
CA PRO A 130 13.90 7.12 0.49
C PRO A 130 14.30 6.68 -0.92
N ALA A 131 13.71 7.28 -1.96
CA ALA A 131 14.04 7.02 -3.35
C ALA A 131 15.14 7.97 -3.90
N GLY A 132 15.71 8.84 -3.06
CA GLY A 132 16.70 9.84 -3.45
C GLY A 132 16.15 10.90 -4.42
N SER A 133 14.85 11.15 -4.42
CA SER A 133 14.18 12.06 -5.36
C SER A 133 13.52 13.22 -4.63
N LEU A 134 13.67 14.44 -5.16
CA LEU A 134 12.96 15.63 -4.65
C LEU A 134 11.77 16.04 -5.54
N SER A 135 11.57 15.34 -6.65
CA SER A 135 10.51 15.61 -7.64
C SER A 135 10.02 14.30 -8.25
N PHE A 136 9.65 13.35 -7.38
CA PHE A 136 9.13 12.06 -7.79
C PHE A 136 7.71 12.21 -8.32
N VAL A 137 7.45 11.67 -9.51
CA VAL A 137 6.13 11.68 -10.15
C VAL A 137 5.41 10.39 -9.80
N GLU A 138 4.22 10.48 -9.20
CA GLU A 138 3.48 9.32 -8.71
C GLU A 138 1.97 9.59 -8.62
N LEU A 139 1.18 8.53 -8.40
CA LEU A 139 -0.22 8.71 -8.00
C LEU A 139 -0.33 9.32 -6.60
N PRO A 140 -1.41 10.07 -6.32
CA PRO A 140 -1.81 10.40 -4.97
C PRO A 140 -1.90 9.14 -4.10
N ALA A 141 -1.37 9.19 -2.89
CA ALA A 141 -1.31 8.03 -2.00
C ALA A 141 -1.07 8.43 -0.56
N GLY A 142 -1.54 7.59 0.36
CA GLY A 142 -1.23 7.79 1.77
C GLY A 142 -1.51 6.60 2.66
N MET A 143 -1.28 6.78 3.95
CA MET A 143 -1.25 5.69 4.91
C MET A 143 -2.65 5.44 5.46
N VAL A 144 -2.99 4.17 5.69
CA VAL A 144 -4.25 3.85 6.37
C VAL A 144 -4.10 4.18 7.85
N ASP A 145 -5.11 4.84 8.40
CA ASP A 145 -5.16 5.19 9.80
C ASP A 145 -5.52 3.99 10.71
N ASP A 146 -5.54 4.23 12.02
CA ASP A 146 -5.91 3.20 12.99
C ASP A 146 -7.41 2.81 12.92
N ALA A 147 -8.25 3.55 12.20
CA ALA A 147 -9.67 3.20 12.00
C ALA A 147 -9.86 2.14 10.90
N GLY A 148 -8.88 1.97 10.00
CA GLY A 148 -8.81 0.85 9.07
C GLY A 148 -9.78 0.93 7.88
N SER A 149 -10.52 2.03 7.70
CA SER A 149 -11.30 2.26 6.49
C SER A 149 -10.38 2.72 5.35
N PHE A 150 -10.06 1.81 4.43
CA PHE A 150 -9.26 2.14 3.25
C PHE A 150 -9.92 3.22 2.38
N LYS A 151 -11.25 3.22 2.28
CA LYS A 151 -12.00 4.23 1.52
C LYS A 151 -11.93 5.61 2.19
N GLY A 152 -12.06 5.66 3.51
CA GLY A 152 -11.93 6.89 4.29
C GLY A 152 -10.53 7.48 4.20
N ALA A 153 -9.51 6.63 4.35
CA ALA A 153 -8.12 7.04 4.13
C ALA A 153 -7.93 7.58 2.71
N ALA A 154 -8.39 6.84 1.68
CA ALA A 154 -8.23 7.28 0.29
C ALA A 154 -8.97 8.60 -0.01
N ALA A 155 -10.17 8.81 0.54
CA ALA A 155 -10.91 10.06 0.39
C ALA A 155 -10.22 11.23 1.12
N GLN A 156 -9.70 11.00 2.33
CA GLN A 156 -8.94 11.98 3.08
C GLN A 156 -7.66 12.40 2.35
N GLU A 157 -6.91 11.44 1.81
CA GLU A 157 -5.67 11.71 1.06
C GLU A 157 -5.93 12.54 -0.21
N ILE A 158 -7.04 12.29 -0.92
CA ILE A 158 -7.48 13.16 -2.03
C ILE A 158 -7.77 14.58 -1.54
N GLN A 159 -8.45 14.72 -0.40
CA GLN A 159 -8.75 16.03 0.14
C GLN A 159 -7.47 16.79 0.49
N GLU A 160 -6.50 16.12 1.10
CA GLU A 160 -5.22 16.69 1.51
C GLU A 160 -4.33 17.04 0.31
N GLU A 161 -4.15 16.11 -0.63
CA GLU A 161 -3.23 16.30 -1.77
C GLU A 161 -3.85 17.04 -2.95
N LEU A 162 -5.17 16.91 -3.20
CA LEU A 162 -5.84 17.50 -4.37
C LEU A 162 -6.78 18.66 -4.00
N GLY A 163 -7.13 18.83 -2.72
CA GLY A 163 -8.12 19.82 -2.29
C GLY A 163 -9.55 19.48 -2.73
N VAL A 164 -9.84 18.20 -2.98
CA VAL A 164 -11.12 17.73 -3.51
C VAL A 164 -11.80 16.85 -2.48
N THR A 165 -13.00 17.22 -2.06
CA THR A 165 -13.84 16.34 -1.25
C THR A 165 -14.51 15.31 -2.16
N ILE A 166 -14.35 14.04 -1.81
CA ILE A 166 -14.99 12.89 -2.46
C ILE A 166 -15.57 12.03 -1.36
N HIS A 167 -16.80 11.55 -1.54
CA HIS A 167 -17.41 10.66 -0.58
C HIS A 167 -16.93 9.22 -0.82
N GLU A 168 -16.77 8.43 0.25
CA GLU A 168 -16.16 7.09 0.20
C GLU A 168 -16.88 6.10 -0.76
N ASP A 169 -18.18 6.28 -0.94
CA ASP A 169 -19.03 5.49 -1.85
C ASP A 169 -18.79 5.80 -3.33
N GLU A 170 -18.19 6.96 -3.65
CA GLU A 170 -17.79 7.34 -5.01
C GLU A 170 -16.45 6.71 -5.43
N LEU A 171 -15.77 6.01 -4.52
CA LEU A 171 -14.49 5.34 -4.80
C LEU A 171 -14.71 3.90 -5.27
N THR A 172 -14.14 3.57 -6.42
CA THR A 172 -14.08 2.20 -6.95
C THR A 172 -12.81 1.51 -6.45
N ASN A 173 -12.93 0.38 -5.76
CA ASN A 173 -11.78 -0.41 -5.29
C ASN A 173 -11.27 -1.33 -6.41
N LEU A 174 -10.25 -0.90 -7.14
CA LEU A 174 -9.67 -1.68 -8.23
C LEU A 174 -8.98 -2.95 -7.73
N SER A 175 -8.38 -2.91 -6.55
CA SER A 175 -7.72 -4.08 -5.96
C SER A 175 -8.73 -5.20 -5.68
N GLU A 176 -9.87 -4.87 -5.07
CA GLU A 176 -10.94 -5.82 -4.75
C GLU A 176 -11.62 -6.39 -6.00
N LEU A 177 -11.88 -5.55 -7.02
CA LEU A 177 -12.50 -6.01 -8.27
C LEU A 177 -11.61 -6.96 -9.08
N ALA A 178 -10.29 -6.89 -8.89
CA ALA A 178 -9.31 -7.72 -9.58
C ALA A 178 -9.04 -9.06 -8.88
N VAL A 179 -9.63 -9.29 -7.69
CA VAL A 179 -9.45 -10.52 -6.93
C VAL A 179 -10.11 -11.69 -7.64
N PRO A 180 -9.37 -12.76 -7.98
CA PRO A 180 -9.99 -14.00 -8.47
C PRO A 180 -10.89 -14.62 -7.40
N GLU A 181 -11.97 -15.28 -7.78
CA GLU A 181 -12.93 -15.90 -6.84
C GLU A 181 -12.29 -16.92 -5.87
N ASP A 182 -11.11 -17.46 -6.21
CA ASP A 182 -10.37 -18.46 -5.42
C ASP A 182 -9.06 -17.89 -4.82
N SER A 183 -9.09 -16.65 -4.29
CA SER A 183 -7.89 -15.90 -3.88
C SER A 183 -7.11 -16.41 -2.66
N GLY A 184 -7.19 -17.71 -2.39
CA GLY A 184 -6.20 -18.46 -1.62
C GLY A 184 -6.47 -18.59 -0.12
N LYS A 185 -5.96 -19.69 0.45
CA LYS A 185 -6.10 -20.06 1.88
C LYS A 185 -5.19 -19.22 2.80
N GLU A 186 -4.29 -18.41 2.24
CA GLU A 186 -3.26 -17.67 2.99
C GLU A 186 -3.79 -16.47 3.75
N GLY A 187 -4.90 -15.87 3.29
CA GLY A 187 -5.49 -14.70 3.95
C GLY A 187 -4.62 -13.45 3.87
N ILE A 188 -3.70 -13.38 2.90
CA ILE A 188 -2.92 -12.17 2.62
C ILE A 188 -3.82 -11.09 2.02
N ALA A 189 -3.43 -9.82 2.19
CA ALA A 189 -4.18 -8.69 1.67
C ALA A 189 -4.35 -8.79 0.15
N GLN A 190 -5.57 -8.54 -0.33
CA GLN A 190 -5.91 -8.51 -1.74
C GLN A 190 -5.58 -7.14 -2.34
N ALA A 191 -4.28 -6.87 -2.48
CA ALA A 191 -3.75 -5.57 -2.85
C ALA A 191 -2.39 -5.72 -3.56
N MET A 192 -1.88 -4.63 -4.13
CA MET A 192 -0.58 -4.65 -4.79
C MET A 192 0.54 -4.54 -3.75
N PHE A 193 1.51 -5.47 -3.78
CA PHE A 193 2.70 -5.42 -2.93
C PHE A 193 3.88 -4.80 -3.69
N PRO A 194 4.37 -3.61 -3.31
CA PRO A 194 5.44 -2.92 -4.04
C PRO A 194 6.80 -3.60 -3.87
N SER A 195 7.02 -4.29 -2.75
CA SER A 195 8.30 -4.94 -2.44
C SER A 195 8.14 -6.12 -1.45
N ALA A 196 7.39 -7.15 -1.87
CA ALA A 196 7.05 -8.32 -1.05
C ALA A 196 8.26 -9.09 -0.45
N GLY A 197 9.47 -8.91 -1.00
CA GLY A 197 10.69 -9.53 -0.49
C GLY A 197 11.33 -8.83 0.72
N GLY A 198 10.85 -7.64 1.13
CA GLY A 198 11.51 -6.87 2.18
C GLY A 198 10.64 -5.87 2.94
N CYS A 199 9.36 -5.75 2.60
CA CYS A 199 8.41 -4.85 3.25
C CYS A 199 7.04 -5.51 3.36
N ASP A 200 6.32 -5.24 4.45
CA ASP A 200 4.95 -5.73 4.66
C ASP A 200 3.89 -4.88 3.95
N GLU A 201 4.29 -3.73 3.40
CA GLU A 201 3.38 -2.81 2.73
C GLU A 201 2.63 -3.52 1.62
N TYR A 202 1.32 -3.30 1.61
CA TYR A 202 0.47 -3.49 0.47
C TYR A 202 -0.30 -2.18 0.22
N ILE A 203 -0.61 -1.94 -1.05
CA ILE A 203 -1.26 -0.73 -1.51
C ILE A 203 -2.61 -1.11 -2.11
N THR A 204 -3.69 -0.74 -1.42
CA THR A 204 -5.05 -0.85 -1.97
C THR A 204 -5.26 0.28 -2.97
N ILE A 205 -5.58 -0.07 -4.21
CA ILE A 205 -5.70 0.88 -5.31
C ILE A 205 -7.17 1.19 -5.54
N PHE A 206 -7.51 2.46 -5.44
CA PHE A 206 -8.82 2.99 -5.78
C PHE A 206 -8.77 3.80 -7.07
N SER A 207 -9.91 3.97 -7.71
CA SER A 207 -10.09 4.94 -8.78
C SER A 207 -11.34 5.78 -8.59
N HIS A 208 -11.31 6.98 -9.14
CA HIS A 208 -12.45 7.86 -9.23
C HIS A 208 -12.38 8.69 -10.52
N GLU A 209 -13.52 8.86 -11.18
CA GLU A 209 -13.65 9.68 -12.39
C GLU A 209 -14.49 10.93 -12.08
N LYS A 210 -13.96 12.11 -12.42
CA LYS A 210 -14.65 13.39 -12.21
C LYS A 210 -14.78 14.15 -13.53
N ARG A 211 -16.00 14.58 -13.85
CA ARG A 211 -16.27 15.45 -15.00
C ARG A 211 -16.07 16.92 -14.65
N LEU A 212 -15.32 17.65 -15.49
CA LEU A 212 -15.01 19.09 -15.29
C LEU A 212 -14.90 19.83 -16.63
N PRO A 213 -15.11 21.16 -16.65
CA PRO A 213 -14.80 21.99 -17.82
C PRO A 213 -13.33 21.86 -18.22
N ARG A 214 -13.05 21.81 -19.53
CA ARG A 214 -11.68 21.68 -20.06
C ARG A 214 -10.72 22.72 -19.51
N ASP A 215 -11.18 23.95 -19.36
CA ASP A 215 -10.33 25.03 -18.86
C ASP A 215 -9.95 24.81 -17.40
N GLN A 216 -10.85 24.24 -16.58
CA GLN A 216 -10.48 23.81 -15.23
C GLN A 216 -9.46 22.67 -15.27
N ILE A 217 -9.63 21.65 -16.13
CA ILE A 217 -8.65 20.54 -16.25
C ILE A 217 -7.25 21.08 -16.58
N LYS A 218 -7.15 22.05 -17.51
CA LYS A 218 -5.87 22.67 -17.88
C LYS A 218 -5.22 23.40 -16.71
N GLU A 219 -6.03 24.10 -15.91
CA GLU A 219 -5.52 24.86 -14.77
C GLU A 219 -5.01 23.98 -13.63
N TRP A 220 -5.38 22.69 -13.55
CA TRP A 220 -4.94 21.82 -12.47
C TRP A 220 -3.44 21.50 -12.50
N SER A 221 -2.84 21.42 -13.68
CA SER A 221 -1.41 21.12 -13.81
C SER A 221 -0.56 22.28 -13.32
N GLY A 222 0.48 22.00 -12.52
CA GLY A 222 1.35 23.02 -11.93
C GLY A 222 0.79 23.72 -10.69
N ARG A 223 -0.42 23.37 -10.24
CA ARG A 223 -0.96 23.86 -8.96
C ARG A 223 -0.17 23.26 -7.79
N LEU A 224 0.18 24.11 -6.84
CA LEU A 224 0.68 23.69 -5.51
C LEU A 224 -0.52 23.38 -4.61
N THR A 225 -0.45 22.32 -3.82
CA THR A 225 -1.59 21.85 -3.01
C THR A 225 -1.29 21.73 -1.51
N GLY A 226 -2.37 21.59 -0.74
CA GLY A 226 -2.43 21.02 0.61
C GLY A 226 -1.87 21.89 1.73
N LEU A 227 -0.56 21.85 1.97
CA LEU A 227 -0.01 22.19 3.29
C LEU A 227 1.35 22.88 3.19
N ARG A 228 1.42 24.00 2.46
CA ARG A 228 2.60 24.89 2.48
C ARG A 228 2.96 25.37 3.90
N ALA A 229 1.96 25.48 4.78
CA ALA A 229 2.13 25.85 6.19
C ALA A 229 2.82 24.77 7.05
N HIS A 230 2.84 23.50 6.59
CA HIS A 230 3.50 22.38 7.27
C HIS A 230 4.78 21.89 6.56
N GLY A 231 5.22 22.60 5.50
CA GLY A 231 6.49 22.32 4.82
C GLY A 231 6.41 21.35 3.64
N GLU A 232 5.22 20.87 3.28
CA GLU A 232 5.01 19.96 2.15
C GLU A 232 5.09 20.69 0.80
N LYS A 233 5.72 20.03 -0.18
CA LYS A 233 6.05 20.58 -1.51
C LYS A 233 5.44 19.72 -2.62
N ILE A 234 4.12 19.54 -2.58
CA ILE A 234 3.39 18.73 -3.57
C ILE A 234 2.88 19.65 -4.69
N THR A 235 3.14 19.26 -5.94
CA THR A 235 2.60 19.92 -7.14
C THR A 235 1.80 18.92 -7.96
N LEU A 236 0.66 19.33 -8.51
CA LEU A 236 -0.12 18.48 -9.40
C LEU A 236 0.48 18.45 -10.81
N LYS A 237 0.42 17.28 -11.43
CA LYS A 237 0.78 17.05 -12.83
C LYS A 237 -0.35 16.30 -13.51
N VAL A 238 -1.06 16.98 -14.40
CA VAL A 238 -2.18 16.39 -15.13
C VAL A 238 -1.71 15.97 -16.52
N VAL A 239 -1.92 14.70 -16.87
CA VAL A 239 -1.43 14.11 -18.13
C VAL A 239 -2.53 13.33 -18.83
N PRO A 240 -2.55 13.26 -20.17
CA PRO A 240 -3.47 12.37 -20.88
C PRO A 240 -3.30 10.91 -20.43
N MET A 241 -4.40 10.17 -20.29
CA MET A 241 -4.40 8.76 -19.84
C MET A 241 -3.46 7.85 -20.66
N ARG A 242 -3.33 8.13 -21.96
CA ARG A 242 -2.41 7.40 -22.86
C ARG A 242 -0.92 7.59 -22.50
N ASP A 243 -0.58 8.70 -21.85
CA ASP A 243 0.78 9.10 -21.52
C ASP A 243 1.13 8.78 -20.05
N ALA A 244 0.11 8.56 -19.20
CA ALA A 244 0.26 8.31 -17.77
C ALA A 244 1.27 7.21 -17.41
N TRP A 245 1.31 6.11 -18.18
CA TRP A 245 2.26 5.02 -17.93
C TRP A 245 3.73 5.42 -18.16
N ARG A 246 3.99 6.38 -19.06
CA ARG A 246 5.35 6.91 -19.30
C ARG A 246 5.72 7.92 -18.21
N GLU A 247 4.77 8.78 -17.87
CA GLU A 247 4.97 9.87 -16.92
C GLU A 247 5.12 9.36 -15.48
N GLY A 248 4.37 8.32 -15.10
CA GLY A 248 4.46 7.61 -13.83
C GLY A 248 5.29 6.32 -13.90
N ALA A 249 6.16 6.14 -14.90
CA ALA A 249 6.86 4.87 -15.13
C ALA A 249 7.73 4.38 -13.96
N ARG A 250 8.13 5.29 -13.07
CA ARG A 250 8.94 4.98 -11.87
C ARG A 250 8.09 4.60 -10.66
N ASP A 251 6.79 4.84 -10.73
CA ASP A 251 5.86 4.66 -9.63
C ASP A 251 5.09 3.34 -9.79
N ALA A 252 5.38 2.38 -8.90
CA ALA A 252 4.78 1.05 -8.97
C ALA A 252 3.24 1.09 -8.87
N LYS A 253 2.68 1.94 -8.00
CA LYS A 253 1.23 2.10 -7.87
C LYS A 253 0.59 2.71 -9.12
N CYS A 254 1.26 3.65 -9.81
CA CYS A 254 0.77 4.17 -11.08
C CYS A 254 0.65 3.06 -12.12
N LEU A 255 1.71 2.29 -12.33
CA LEU A 255 1.69 1.19 -13.29
C LEU A 255 0.67 0.11 -12.94
N ALA A 256 0.58 -0.27 -11.67
CA ALA A 256 -0.40 -1.23 -11.19
C ALA A 256 -1.83 -0.73 -11.40
N ALA A 257 -2.13 0.53 -11.03
CA ALA A 257 -3.47 1.08 -11.18
C ALA A 257 -3.91 1.16 -12.65
N LEU A 258 -3.01 1.56 -13.55
CA LEU A 258 -3.30 1.58 -14.98
C LEU A 258 -3.56 0.17 -15.53
N ALA A 259 -2.81 -0.83 -15.09
CA ALA A 259 -3.03 -2.23 -15.49
C ALA A 259 -4.37 -2.75 -14.98
N LEU A 260 -4.66 -2.57 -13.69
CA LEU A 260 -5.92 -2.98 -13.07
C LEU A 260 -7.12 -2.29 -13.74
N TRP A 261 -7.07 -0.97 -13.89
CA TRP A 261 -8.16 -0.22 -14.51
C TRP A 261 -8.42 -0.67 -15.95
N ARG A 262 -7.36 -0.88 -16.75
CA ARG A 262 -7.52 -1.36 -18.13
C ARG A 262 -8.12 -2.76 -18.18
N GLY A 263 -7.58 -3.70 -17.40
CA GLY A 263 -8.10 -5.07 -17.35
C GLY A 263 -9.57 -5.12 -16.90
N LEU A 264 -9.91 -4.38 -15.84
CA LEU A 264 -11.28 -4.31 -15.34
C LEU A 264 -12.23 -3.62 -16.33
N LYS A 265 -11.75 -2.61 -17.07
CA LYS A 265 -12.52 -1.97 -18.14
C LYS A 265 -12.81 -2.95 -19.28
N ASP A 266 -11.80 -3.70 -19.72
CA ASP A 266 -11.93 -4.68 -20.80
C ASP A 266 -12.90 -5.82 -20.41
N GLU A 267 -12.90 -6.20 -19.13
CA GLU A 267 -13.84 -7.16 -18.55
C GLU A 267 -15.22 -6.58 -18.21
N LYS A 268 -15.44 -5.27 -18.40
CA LYS A 268 -16.68 -4.55 -18.07
C LYS A 268 -17.07 -4.66 -16.59
N LYS A 269 -16.07 -4.65 -15.71
CA LYS A 269 -16.21 -4.70 -14.24
C LYS A 269 -16.14 -3.33 -13.57
N LEU A 270 -15.86 -2.27 -14.34
CA LEU A 270 -15.94 -0.89 -13.85
C LEU A 270 -17.38 -0.37 -13.91
N PRO A 271 -17.80 0.48 -12.96
CA PRO A 271 -19.12 1.11 -12.96
C PRO A 271 -19.35 2.08 -14.12
#